data_AF-A0A838IDT6-F1
#
_entry.id   AF-A0A838IDT6-F1
#
_cell.length_a   1.000
_cell.length_b   1.000
_cell.length_c   1.000
_cell.angle_alpha   90.00
_cell.angle_beta   90.00
_cell.angle_gamma   90.00
#
_symmetry.space_group_name_H-M   'P 1'
#
loop_
_entity.id
_entity.type
_entity.pdbx_description
1 polymer ?
#
loop_
_entity_poly.entity_id
_entity_poly.type
_entity_poly.pdbx_seq_one_letter_code
_entity_poly.pdbx_strand_id
1 'polypeptide(L)'
;MIDNSGSMCQEQKMLRDNFALFASTLNEAEVDFHIGVTTTHMLSREEYSFEPVAQPGHLQSTPQPIPGYDYSCYYGVNPDGSLDTSSLEPVLDAIRTAVACTTNPASHQDLLNPDIAALRCALDWARWGCSQDQALPRADFFPKPADYREIPKVLRAVDYGDGSGNIDLARLQADFACISLVGTLGYGIEKGLGAVVRAVHPDMTGGPSGDPAIHPNAGFIRADARTSIIMISDENDCTHDGGVNERTSCGVAECTFRENDPNSPLIPVAKLKSDLLDNLAASKGLPRVSPDDVIVASIHGPDQRYTEARPAECDAGWNIPVSCASTRGVAYSGHRYDAFIRQFPHHFPEAVGPSGPVAGLICEDFAPLLTTIAQFYDPRKHCGP
;
A
#
# COMPACT_ATOMS: atom_id res chain seq x y z
N MET A 1 -3.97 -2.80 -1.78
CA MET A 1 -2.80 -3.05 -0.92
C MET A 1 -1.82 -1.94 -1.21
N ILE A 2 -1.35 -1.28 -0.16
CA ILE A 2 -0.37 -0.20 -0.24
C ILE A 2 0.80 -0.62 0.64
N ASP A 3 2.00 -0.54 0.10
CA ASP A 3 3.23 -0.79 0.85
C ASP A 3 3.48 0.31 1.90
N ASN A 4 3.82 -0.12 3.12
CA ASN A 4 4.13 0.76 4.25
C ASN A 4 5.61 0.74 4.65
N SER A 5 6.50 0.33 3.75
CA SER A 5 7.95 0.48 3.88
C SER A 5 8.34 1.97 4.06
N GLY A 6 9.58 2.16 4.54
CA GLY A 6 10.17 3.49 4.79
C GLY A 6 10.13 4.43 3.61
N SER A 7 10.31 3.92 2.38
CA SER A 7 10.53 4.69 1.16
C SER A 7 9.25 5.09 0.43
N MET A 8 8.09 4.59 0.84
CA MET A 8 6.82 4.68 0.10
C MET A 8 6.07 6.03 0.18
N CYS A 9 6.61 7.05 0.85
CA CYS A 9 5.84 8.27 1.12
C CYS A 9 5.49 9.07 -0.14
N GLN A 10 6.35 9.11 -1.15
CA GLN A 10 6.09 9.77 -2.43
C GLN A 10 4.96 9.04 -3.17
N GLU A 11 5.05 7.72 -3.29
CA GLU A 11 4.07 6.85 -3.94
C GLU A 11 2.72 6.90 -3.25
N GLN A 12 2.69 6.81 -1.91
CA GLN A 12 1.46 6.95 -1.13
C GLN A 12 0.84 8.33 -1.34
N LYS A 13 1.65 9.40 -1.42
CA LYS A 13 1.16 10.75 -1.72
C LYS A 13 0.57 10.83 -3.13
N MET A 14 1.28 10.33 -4.14
CA MET A 14 0.79 10.32 -5.52
C MET A 14 -0.53 9.56 -5.66
N LEU A 15 -0.68 8.44 -4.95
CA LEU A 15 -1.93 7.70 -4.90
C LEU A 15 -3.07 8.55 -4.33
N ARG A 16 -2.84 9.24 -3.20
CA ARG A 16 -3.85 10.11 -2.57
C ARG A 16 -4.25 11.28 -3.46
N ASP A 17 -3.27 11.98 -4.02
CA ASP A 17 -3.48 13.19 -4.81
C ASP A 17 -4.26 12.89 -6.10
N ASN A 18 -4.08 11.69 -6.67
CA ASN A 18 -4.68 11.30 -7.95
C ASN A 18 -5.91 10.39 -7.82
N PHE A 19 -6.31 10.01 -6.60
CA PHE A 19 -7.45 9.12 -6.38
C PHE A 19 -8.77 9.68 -6.95
N ALA A 20 -8.91 11.01 -7.03
CA ALA A 20 -10.08 11.64 -7.64
C ALA A 20 -10.32 11.17 -9.09
N LEU A 21 -9.25 10.93 -9.87
CA LEU A 21 -9.33 10.44 -11.26
C LEU A 21 -9.84 9.00 -11.32
N PHE A 22 -9.42 8.18 -10.36
CA PHE A 22 -9.92 6.81 -10.20
C PHE A 22 -11.42 6.82 -9.87
N ALA A 23 -11.79 7.57 -8.83
CA ALA A 23 -13.17 7.67 -8.36
C ALA A 23 -14.13 8.27 -9.39
N SER A 24 -13.70 9.31 -10.13
CA SER A 24 -14.52 9.90 -11.19
C SER A 24 -14.78 8.90 -12.32
N THR A 25 -13.77 8.13 -12.71
CA THR A 25 -13.90 7.10 -13.75
C THR A 25 -14.86 5.99 -13.33
N LEU A 26 -14.81 5.55 -12.06
CA LEU A 26 -15.80 4.60 -11.52
C LEU A 26 -17.22 5.16 -11.53
N ASN A 27 -17.39 6.44 -11.15
CA ASN A 27 -18.69 7.12 -11.17
C ASN A 27 -19.25 7.22 -12.60
N GLU A 28 -18.43 7.60 -13.58
CA GLU A 28 -18.82 7.69 -15.00
C GLU A 28 -19.18 6.34 -15.63
N ALA A 29 -18.65 5.26 -15.08
CA ALA A 29 -18.97 3.89 -15.45
C ALA A 29 -20.10 3.28 -14.59
N GLU A 30 -20.71 4.08 -13.70
CA GLU A 30 -21.79 3.67 -12.80
C GLU A 30 -21.45 2.38 -12.01
N VAL A 31 -20.18 2.26 -11.60
CA VAL A 31 -19.68 1.07 -10.91
C VAL A 31 -20.15 1.09 -9.45
N ASP A 32 -20.95 0.09 -9.08
CA ASP A 32 -21.22 -0.21 -7.67
C ASP A 32 -20.01 -0.91 -7.04
N PHE A 33 -19.27 -0.19 -6.18
CA PHE A 33 -18.00 -0.62 -5.62
C PHE A 33 -18.01 -0.77 -4.10
N HIS A 34 -17.14 -1.66 -3.62
CA HIS A 34 -16.59 -1.64 -2.26
C HIS A 34 -15.07 -1.42 -2.38
N ILE A 35 -14.54 -0.38 -1.74
CA ILE A 35 -13.10 -0.11 -1.69
C ILE A 35 -12.61 -0.33 -0.26
N GLY A 36 -11.50 -1.06 -0.13
CA GLY A 36 -10.82 -1.28 1.14
C GLY A 36 -9.30 -1.19 0.93
N VAL A 37 -8.60 -0.68 1.93
CA VAL A 37 -7.13 -0.57 1.93
C VAL A 37 -6.56 -1.52 2.97
N THR A 38 -5.50 -2.25 2.61
CA THR A 38 -4.67 -3.05 3.52
C THR A 38 -3.21 -2.69 3.27
N THR A 39 -2.36 -2.98 4.25
CA THR A 39 -0.91 -2.78 4.18
C THR A 39 -0.13 -4.09 3.99
N THR A 40 1.19 -4.01 3.84
CA THR A 40 2.10 -5.13 3.47
C THR A 40 2.90 -5.72 4.63
N HIS A 41 3.24 -4.92 5.65
CA HIS A 41 4.23 -5.31 6.63
C HIS A 41 3.75 -6.43 7.54
N MET A 42 4.35 -7.62 7.44
CA MET A 42 3.99 -8.82 8.20
C MET A 42 5.14 -9.25 9.11
N LEU A 43 5.25 -8.65 10.31
CA LEU A 43 6.08 -9.25 11.34
C LEU A 43 5.46 -10.54 11.84
N SER A 44 6.29 -11.56 11.93
CA SER A 44 5.98 -12.84 12.56
C SER A 44 5.94 -12.80 14.09
N ARG A 45 6.18 -11.64 14.74
CA ARG A 45 6.22 -11.50 16.21
C ARG A 45 5.63 -10.19 16.73
N GLU A 46 4.90 -10.31 17.85
CA GLU A 46 4.20 -9.26 18.63
C GLU A 46 5.11 -8.13 19.18
N GLU A 47 6.43 -8.22 19.06
CA GLU A 47 7.38 -7.39 19.81
C GLU A 47 7.77 -6.06 19.14
N TYR A 48 7.43 -5.85 17.85
CA TYR A 48 7.85 -4.67 17.08
C TYR A 48 6.70 -4.09 16.24
N SER A 49 5.58 -3.74 16.87
CA SER A 49 4.55 -2.94 16.19
C SER A 49 5.03 -1.48 16.09
N PHE A 50 5.74 -1.13 15.02
CA PHE A 50 6.04 0.27 14.73
C PHE A 50 4.78 1.03 14.32
N GLU A 51 3.88 0.37 13.59
CA GLU A 51 2.53 0.86 13.29
C GLU A 51 1.51 0.18 14.21
N PRO A 52 0.89 0.89 15.16
CA PRO A 52 0.00 0.29 16.17
C PRO A 52 -1.34 -0.17 15.60
N VAL A 53 -1.76 0.37 14.45
CA VAL A 53 -3.09 0.08 13.87
C VAL A 53 -3.00 -0.56 12.49
N ALA A 54 -2.03 -0.16 11.65
CA ALA A 54 -1.91 -0.70 10.30
C ALA A 54 -1.41 -2.15 10.33
N GLN A 55 -2.35 -3.08 10.20
CA GLN A 55 -2.08 -4.51 10.18
C GLN A 55 -2.26 -5.11 8.78
N PRO A 56 -1.33 -5.95 8.32
CA PRO A 56 -1.38 -6.58 7.01
C PRO A 56 -2.56 -7.56 6.93
N GLY A 57 -3.29 -7.50 5.83
CA GLY A 57 -4.54 -8.24 5.67
C GLY A 57 -5.72 -7.67 6.45
N HIS A 58 -5.55 -6.68 7.33
CA HIS A 58 -6.68 -5.97 7.95
C HIS A 58 -7.03 -4.74 7.11
N LEU A 59 -8.33 -4.47 6.96
CA LEU A 59 -8.77 -3.24 6.34
C LEU A 59 -8.56 -2.03 7.26
N GLN A 60 -8.00 -0.97 6.67
CA GLN A 60 -7.61 0.25 7.36
C GLN A 60 -8.78 1.23 7.48
N SER A 61 -8.84 1.92 8.61
CA SER A 61 -9.81 3.00 8.90
C SER A 61 -9.21 4.13 9.74
N THR A 62 -7.96 3.97 10.20
CA THR A 62 -7.29 4.92 11.07
C THR A 62 -5.99 5.34 10.42
N PRO A 63 -5.80 6.65 10.14
CA PRO A 63 -4.56 7.15 9.58
C PRO A 63 -3.33 6.84 10.44
N GLN A 64 -2.22 6.49 9.78
CA GLN A 64 -0.87 6.41 10.35
C GLN A 64 0.06 7.38 9.60
N PRO A 65 0.06 8.68 9.96
CA PRO A 65 0.78 9.71 9.19
C PRO A 65 2.24 9.90 9.62
N ILE A 66 2.67 9.26 10.72
CA ILE A 66 4.00 9.48 11.29
C ILE A 66 5.04 8.84 10.35
N PRO A 67 5.97 9.61 9.78
CA PRO A 67 6.88 9.06 8.79
C PRO A 67 7.92 8.14 9.44
N GLY A 68 8.37 7.18 8.63
CA GLY A 68 9.48 6.26 8.85
C GLY A 68 10.83 6.91 9.11
N TYR A 69 11.92 6.22 8.77
CA TYR A 69 13.28 6.76 8.87
C TYR A 69 13.88 7.20 7.54
N ASP A 70 13.14 7.04 6.44
CA ASP A 70 13.58 7.55 5.14
C ASP A 70 13.48 9.08 5.11
N TYR A 71 14.61 9.72 4.82
CA TYR A 71 14.70 11.17 4.80
C TYR A 71 13.88 11.81 3.69
N SER A 72 13.56 11.09 2.62
CA SER A 72 12.69 11.58 1.55
C SER A 72 11.22 11.71 1.98
N CYS A 73 10.85 11.09 3.10
CA CYS A 73 9.56 11.31 3.76
C CYS A 73 9.54 12.54 4.67
N TYR A 74 10.69 13.12 4.95
CA TYR A 74 10.80 14.36 5.70
C TYR A 74 10.99 15.53 4.76
N TYR A 75 11.88 15.35 3.78
CA TYR A 75 12.42 16.41 2.95
C TYR A 75 12.06 16.26 1.48
N GLY A 76 11.94 17.39 0.79
CA GLY A 76 11.75 17.40 -0.67
C GLY A 76 12.89 16.69 -1.41
N VAL A 77 12.61 16.24 -2.64
CA VAL A 77 13.60 15.60 -3.52
C VAL A 77 13.80 16.48 -4.76
N ASN A 78 15.05 16.86 -5.03
CA ASN A 78 15.44 17.64 -6.20
C ASN A 78 15.33 16.81 -7.50
N PRO A 79 15.27 17.44 -8.68
CA PRO A 79 15.22 16.74 -9.97
C PRO A 79 16.36 15.73 -10.21
N ASP A 80 17.50 15.89 -9.56
CA ASP A 80 18.65 14.97 -9.64
C ASP A 80 18.60 13.82 -8.61
N GLY A 81 17.52 13.72 -7.83
CA GLY A 81 17.33 12.72 -6.77
C GLY A 81 17.96 13.08 -5.43
N SER A 82 18.66 14.22 -5.32
CA SER A 82 19.23 14.66 -4.03
C SER A 82 18.17 15.23 -3.10
N LEU A 83 18.38 15.10 -1.77
CA LEU A 83 17.47 15.65 -0.78
C LEU A 83 17.58 17.19 -0.70
N ASP A 84 16.45 17.88 -0.81
CA ASP A 84 16.29 19.28 -0.44
C ASP A 84 15.92 19.42 1.04
N THR A 85 16.93 19.41 1.90
CA THR A 85 16.76 19.56 3.35
C THR A 85 16.17 20.91 3.80
N SER A 86 16.04 21.89 2.87
CA SER A 86 15.37 23.15 3.14
C SER A 86 13.85 23.03 3.09
N SER A 87 13.33 22.07 2.32
CA SER A 87 11.91 21.78 2.17
C SER A 87 11.48 20.65 3.11
N LEU A 88 10.50 20.91 3.97
CA LEU A 88 9.83 19.91 4.82
C LEU A 88 8.45 19.52 4.26
N GLU A 89 8.21 19.83 2.99
CA GLU A 89 6.88 19.69 2.40
C GLU A 89 6.29 18.28 2.50
N PRO A 90 7.06 17.18 2.34
CA PRO A 90 6.51 15.82 2.49
C PRO A 90 5.89 15.56 3.87
N VAL A 91 6.57 15.92 4.96
CA VAL A 91 6.04 15.70 6.31
C VAL A 91 4.91 16.68 6.64
N LEU A 92 5.00 17.93 6.18
CA LEU A 92 3.92 18.91 6.37
C LEU A 92 2.65 18.50 5.63
N ASP A 93 2.77 17.86 4.46
CA ASP A 93 1.64 17.29 3.73
C ASP A 93 0.95 16.15 4.48
N ALA A 94 1.73 15.24 5.07
CA ALA A 94 1.22 14.18 5.92
C ALA A 94 0.47 14.76 7.15
N ILE A 95 1.02 15.80 7.78
CA ILE A 95 0.36 16.50 8.91
C ILE A 95 -0.97 17.13 8.46
N ARG A 96 -0.99 17.86 7.35
CA ARG A 96 -2.22 18.49 6.82
C ARG A 96 -3.29 17.45 6.52
N THR A 97 -2.90 16.34 5.88
CA THR A 97 -3.80 15.23 5.57
C THR A 97 -4.36 14.62 6.85
N ALA A 98 -3.51 14.34 7.85
CA ALA A 98 -3.94 13.81 9.14
C ALA A 98 -4.89 14.76 9.89
N VAL A 99 -4.59 16.06 9.92
CA VAL A 99 -5.45 17.06 10.55
C VAL A 99 -6.84 17.09 9.89
N ALA A 100 -6.90 16.97 8.56
CA ALA A 100 -8.18 16.89 7.83
C ALA A 100 -9.00 15.63 8.16
N CYS A 101 -8.35 14.57 8.66
CA CYS A 101 -9.00 13.35 9.14
C CYS A 101 -9.55 13.45 10.57
N THR A 102 -9.29 14.55 11.30
CA THR A 102 -9.79 14.73 12.67
C THR A 102 -11.28 15.08 12.71
N THR A 103 -11.93 14.79 13.84
CA THR A 103 -13.32 15.19 14.08
C THR A 103 -13.48 16.72 14.12
N ASN A 104 -12.43 17.44 14.54
CA ASN A 104 -12.43 18.90 14.60
C ASN A 104 -11.08 19.49 14.13
N PRO A 105 -10.86 19.64 12.80
CA PRO A 105 -9.60 20.15 12.26
C PRO A 105 -9.22 21.56 12.76
N ALA A 106 -10.23 22.37 13.14
CA ALA A 106 -10.00 23.71 13.69
C ALA A 106 -9.31 23.68 15.06
N SER A 107 -9.34 22.56 15.79
CA SER A 107 -8.65 22.41 17.07
C SER A 107 -7.17 22.02 16.95
N HIS A 108 -6.67 21.76 15.74
CA HIS A 108 -5.31 21.30 15.47
C HIS A 108 -4.53 22.29 14.58
N GLN A 109 -4.90 23.57 14.60
CA GLN A 109 -4.27 24.60 13.76
C GLN A 109 -2.81 24.88 14.13
N ASP A 110 -2.43 24.56 15.37
CA ASP A 110 -1.04 24.55 15.86
C ASP A 110 -0.17 23.54 15.11
N LEU A 111 -0.72 22.37 14.77
CA LEU A 111 0.00 21.37 13.98
C LEU A 111 0.23 21.79 12.52
N LEU A 112 -0.64 22.65 11.97
CA LEU A 112 -0.52 23.11 10.59
C LEU A 112 0.61 24.12 10.38
N ASN A 113 1.10 24.74 11.47
CA ASN A 113 2.22 25.68 11.45
C ASN A 113 3.18 25.37 12.61
N PRO A 114 3.87 24.23 12.58
CA PRO A 114 4.71 23.79 13.70
C PRO A 114 5.99 24.63 13.79
N ASP A 115 6.64 24.62 14.95
CA ASP A 115 8.01 25.11 15.06
C ASP A 115 8.93 24.22 14.22
N ILE A 116 9.44 24.78 13.13
CA ILE A 116 10.29 24.08 12.16
C ILE A 116 11.61 23.59 12.77
N ALA A 117 12.18 24.32 13.73
CA ALA A 117 13.40 23.86 14.40
C ALA A 117 13.11 22.64 15.28
N ALA A 118 12.01 22.67 16.03
CA ALA A 118 11.58 21.55 16.85
C ALA A 118 11.21 20.32 16.00
N LEU A 119 10.49 20.52 14.88
CA LEU A 119 10.13 19.45 13.95
C LEU A 119 11.37 18.80 13.33
N ARG A 120 12.36 19.60 12.89
CA ARG A 120 13.65 19.09 12.40
C ARG A 120 14.38 18.25 13.44
N CYS A 121 14.40 18.71 14.70
CA CYS A 121 14.99 17.92 15.77
C CYS A 121 14.23 16.62 16.03
N ALA A 122 12.89 16.63 15.97
CA ALA A 122 12.09 15.41 16.17
C ALA A 122 12.32 14.37 15.06
N LEU A 123 12.54 14.81 13.81
CA LEU A 123 12.72 13.93 12.66
C LEU A 123 14.18 13.48 12.49
N ASP A 124 15.13 14.41 12.55
CA ASP A 124 16.52 14.24 12.11
C ASP A 124 17.50 14.99 13.05
N TRP A 125 17.44 14.68 14.35
CA TRP A 125 18.25 15.32 15.40
C TRP A 125 19.75 15.32 15.10
N ALA A 126 20.26 14.24 14.48
CA ALA A 126 21.68 14.06 14.19
C ALA A 126 22.18 15.08 13.14
N ARG A 127 21.43 15.29 12.05
CA ARG A 127 21.78 16.29 11.02
C ARG A 127 21.73 17.71 11.55
N TRP A 128 20.77 18.00 12.41
CA TRP A 128 20.55 19.35 12.93
C TRP A 128 21.26 19.63 14.27
N GLY A 129 22.08 18.69 14.76
CA GLY A 129 22.90 18.87 15.95
C GLY A 129 22.10 19.07 17.24
N CYS A 130 20.86 18.54 17.29
CA CYS A 130 20.02 18.61 18.48
C CYS A 130 20.49 17.54 19.48
N SER A 131 20.45 17.80 20.78
CA SER A 131 20.62 16.72 21.75
C SER A 131 19.37 15.84 21.78
N GLN A 132 19.53 14.53 21.98
CA GLN A 132 18.40 13.60 22.04
C GLN A 132 17.40 13.98 23.15
N ASP A 133 17.91 14.57 24.25
CA ASP A 133 17.10 15.06 25.38
C ASP A 133 16.29 16.34 25.05
N GLN A 134 16.60 17.03 23.95
CA GLN A 134 15.91 18.24 23.48
C GLN A 134 14.87 17.95 22.39
N ALA A 135 14.91 16.78 21.75
CA ALA A 135 13.99 16.45 20.67
C ALA A 135 12.61 16.09 21.25
N LEU A 136 11.58 16.84 20.88
CA LEU A 136 10.20 16.43 21.14
C LEU A 136 9.90 15.11 20.41
N PRO A 137 9.04 14.24 20.98
CA PRO A 137 8.55 13.06 20.27
C PRO A 137 7.94 13.42 18.92
N ARG A 138 8.23 12.64 17.86
CA ARG A 138 7.64 12.84 16.52
C ARG A 138 6.11 12.90 16.57
N ALA A 139 5.50 12.06 17.41
CA ALA A 139 4.05 11.98 17.58
C ALA A 139 3.40 13.29 18.05
N ASP A 140 4.15 14.19 18.70
CA ASP A 140 3.62 15.47 19.18
C ASP A 140 3.32 16.45 18.03
N PHE A 141 3.80 16.16 16.82
CA PHE A 141 3.53 16.94 15.61
C PHE A 141 2.37 16.39 14.77
N PHE A 142 1.66 15.37 15.26
CA PHE A 142 0.53 14.74 14.56
C PHE A 142 -0.71 14.65 15.46
N PRO A 143 -1.93 14.62 14.88
CA PRO A 143 -3.13 14.33 15.66
C PRO A 143 -3.04 12.98 16.35
N LYS A 144 -3.65 12.86 17.55
CA LYS A 144 -3.70 11.56 18.22
C LYS A 144 -4.71 10.66 17.53
N PRO A 145 -4.52 9.33 17.53
CA PRO A 145 -5.49 8.40 16.94
C PRO A 145 -6.92 8.57 17.44
N ALA A 146 -7.11 8.97 18.69
CA ALA A 146 -8.43 9.21 19.29
C ALA A 146 -9.13 10.48 18.79
N ASP A 147 -8.42 11.39 18.12
CA ASP A 147 -8.97 12.65 17.59
C ASP A 147 -9.52 12.48 16.16
N TYR A 148 -9.17 11.38 15.48
CA TYR A 148 -9.68 11.04 14.16
C TYR A 148 -11.19 10.80 14.19
N ARG A 149 -11.87 11.26 13.13
CA ARG A 149 -13.27 10.94 12.92
C ARG A 149 -13.43 9.47 12.57
N GLU A 150 -14.62 8.92 12.78
CA GLU A 150 -14.93 7.58 12.29
C GLU A 150 -14.88 7.56 10.76
N ILE A 151 -14.09 6.63 10.21
CA ILE A 151 -13.95 6.40 8.76
C ILE A 151 -14.30 4.92 8.51
N PRO A 152 -15.18 4.61 7.54
CA PRO A 152 -15.50 3.23 7.24
C PRO A 152 -14.28 2.45 6.75
N LYS A 153 -14.12 1.20 7.19
CA LYS A 153 -13.12 0.26 6.62
C LYS A 153 -13.42 -0.14 5.18
N VAL A 154 -14.71 -0.08 4.81
CA VAL A 154 -15.21 -0.40 3.48
C VAL A 154 -15.94 0.82 2.96
N LEU A 155 -15.36 1.50 1.96
CA LEU A 155 -15.99 2.62 1.28
C LEU A 155 -16.94 2.04 0.23
N ARG A 156 -18.25 2.08 0.49
CA ARG A 156 -19.27 1.53 -0.40
C ARG A 156 -19.87 2.63 -1.25
N ALA A 157 -20.05 2.42 -2.55
CA ALA A 157 -20.61 3.42 -3.46
C ALA A 157 -21.91 4.05 -2.93
N VAL A 158 -22.79 3.22 -2.35
CA VAL A 158 -24.06 3.65 -1.76
C VAL A 158 -23.94 4.65 -0.61
N ASP A 159 -22.83 4.67 0.15
CA ASP A 159 -22.63 5.59 1.28
C ASP A 159 -22.23 7.01 0.83
N TYR A 160 -21.84 7.12 -0.45
CA TYR A 160 -21.45 8.37 -1.11
C TYR A 160 -22.49 8.82 -2.14
N GLY A 161 -23.52 8.04 -2.42
CA GLY A 161 -24.55 8.39 -3.40
C GLY A 161 -25.40 9.59 -2.97
N ASP A 162 -25.71 10.48 -3.90
CA ASP A 162 -26.63 11.61 -3.71
C ASP A 162 -28.11 11.25 -3.99
N GLY A 163 -28.40 9.98 -4.28
CA GLY A 163 -29.73 9.49 -4.65
C GLY A 163 -30.16 9.79 -6.10
N SER A 164 -29.34 10.50 -6.87
CA SER A 164 -29.54 10.82 -8.29
C SER A 164 -28.61 10.04 -9.22
N GLY A 165 -27.86 9.08 -8.67
CA GLY A 165 -26.90 8.25 -9.40
C GLY A 165 -25.47 8.80 -9.42
N ASN A 166 -25.21 9.96 -8.80
CA ASN A 166 -23.84 10.47 -8.64
C ASN A 166 -23.31 10.17 -7.25
N ILE A 167 -21.99 10.05 -7.13
CA ILE A 167 -21.31 9.97 -5.84
C ILE A 167 -20.70 11.31 -5.42
N ASP A 168 -20.71 11.61 -4.13
CA ASP A 168 -19.94 12.69 -3.50
C ASP A 168 -18.45 12.35 -3.56
N LEU A 169 -17.84 12.69 -4.70
CA LEU A 169 -16.42 12.46 -4.98
C LEU A 169 -15.51 13.14 -3.96
N ALA A 170 -15.88 14.33 -3.48
CA ALA A 170 -15.08 15.07 -2.52
C ALA A 170 -15.02 14.34 -1.17
N ARG A 171 -16.15 13.85 -0.68
CA ARG A 171 -16.20 13.05 0.55
C ARG A 171 -15.49 11.70 0.38
N LEU A 172 -15.68 11.02 -0.75
CA LEU A 172 -15.00 9.76 -1.04
C LEU A 172 -13.47 9.94 -1.09
N GLN A 173 -12.99 11.00 -1.73
CA GLN A 173 -11.58 11.35 -1.77
C GLN A 173 -11.04 11.66 -0.37
N ALA A 174 -11.79 12.41 0.45
CA ALA A 174 -11.38 12.72 1.81
C ALA A 174 -11.28 11.45 2.68
N ASP A 175 -12.23 10.52 2.57
CA ASP A 175 -12.17 9.23 3.27
C ASP A 175 -11.01 8.36 2.78
N PHE A 176 -10.81 8.27 1.46
CA PHE A 176 -9.70 7.52 0.88
C PHE A 176 -8.34 8.08 1.30
N ALA A 177 -8.17 9.41 1.31
CA ALA A 177 -6.95 10.06 1.74
C ALA A 177 -6.57 9.68 3.18
N CYS A 178 -7.56 9.51 4.06
CA CYS A 178 -7.34 9.07 5.42
C CYS A 178 -6.94 7.58 5.52
N ILE A 179 -7.66 6.67 4.86
CA ILE A 179 -7.37 5.22 4.98
C ILE A 179 -6.13 4.76 4.21
N SER A 180 -5.63 5.58 3.29
CA SER A 180 -4.40 5.33 2.52
C SER A 180 -3.13 5.81 3.21
N LEU A 181 -3.24 6.52 4.34
CA LEU A 181 -2.12 6.75 5.26
C LEU A 181 -1.87 5.45 6.05
N VAL A 182 -1.26 4.48 5.38
CA VAL A 182 -0.98 3.14 5.95
C VAL A 182 0.30 3.09 6.80
N GLY A 183 1.00 4.22 6.92
CA GLY A 183 2.28 4.32 7.61
C GLY A 183 3.46 4.19 6.67
N THR A 184 4.64 4.60 7.15
CA THR A 184 5.94 4.33 6.51
C THR A 184 6.98 3.87 7.54
N LEU A 185 6.58 3.43 8.73
CA LEU A 185 7.51 2.85 9.71
C LEU A 185 7.82 1.37 9.44
N GLY A 186 7.28 0.79 8.36
CA GLY A 186 7.59 -0.56 7.90
C GLY A 186 9.06 -0.72 7.51
N TYR A 187 9.52 -1.96 7.55
CA TYR A 187 10.85 -2.37 7.15
C TYR A 187 10.77 -3.00 5.78
N GLY A 188 11.84 -2.90 4.98
CA GLY A 188 11.77 -3.31 3.59
C GLY A 188 11.75 -4.83 3.29
N ILE A 189 11.23 -5.63 4.21
CA ILE A 189 10.86 -7.02 3.96
C ILE A 189 9.33 -7.08 4.02
N GLU A 190 8.72 -6.82 2.85
CA GLU A 190 7.28 -6.59 2.74
C GLU A 190 6.55 -7.82 2.18
N LYS A 191 5.36 -8.14 2.71
CA LYS A 191 4.60 -9.37 2.33
C LYS A 191 3.27 -9.04 1.70
N GLY A 192 3.30 -8.19 0.68
CA GLY A 192 2.09 -7.68 0.08
C GLY A 192 1.17 -8.72 -0.55
N LEU A 193 1.70 -9.77 -1.19
CA LEU A 193 0.87 -10.85 -1.73
C LEU A 193 0.19 -11.64 -0.61
N GLY A 194 0.90 -11.92 0.47
CA GLY A 194 0.37 -12.57 1.67
C GLY A 194 -0.72 -11.73 2.34
N ALA A 195 -0.53 -10.40 2.41
CA ALA A 195 -1.54 -9.48 2.92
C ALA A 195 -2.81 -9.46 2.05
N VAL A 196 -2.66 -9.48 0.72
CA VAL A 196 -3.80 -9.59 -0.21
C VAL A 196 -4.56 -10.89 -0.01
N VAL A 197 -3.86 -12.04 0.08
CA VAL A 197 -4.48 -13.35 0.34
C VAL A 197 -5.18 -13.37 1.69
N ARG A 198 -4.56 -12.79 2.72
CA ARG A 198 -5.10 -12.70 4.08
C ARG A 198 -6.34 -11.81 4.13
N ALA A 199 -6.35 -10.67 3.43
CA ALA A 199 -7.46 -9.71 3.48
C ALA A 199 -8.82 -10.28 3.10
N VAL A 200 -8.82 -11.34 2.29
CA VAL A 200 -10.04 -12.01 1.83
C VAL A 200 -10.25 -13.38 2.45
N HIS A 201 -9.43 -13.76 3.44
CA HIS A 201 -9.56 -15.02 4.16
C HIS A 201 -10.85 -15.03 5.01
N PRO A 202 -11.55 -16.18 5.15
CA PRO A 202 -12.77 -16.29 5.96
C PRO A 202 -12.63 -15.82 7.41
N ASP A 203 -11.48 -16.02 8.06
CA ASP A 203 -11.22 -15.46 9.40
C ASP A 203 -11.29 -13.93 9.43
N MET A 204 -10.96 -13.28 8.32
CA MET A 204 -10.99 -11.82 8.19
C MET A 204 -12.38 -11.32 7.78
N THR A 205 -13.06 -12.02 6.89
CA THR A 205 -14.33 -11.57 6.28
C THR A 205 -15.56 -12.09 6.99
N GLY A 206 -15.47 -13.22 7.69
CA GLY A 206 -16.62 -13.96 8.24
C GLY A 206 -17.55 -14.57 7.18
N GLY A 207 -17.14 -14.57 5.91
CA GLY A 207 -17.98 -15.02 4.80
C GLY A 207 -19.18 -14.10 4.51
N PRO A 208 -20.22 -14.62 3.82
CA PRO A 208 -21.39 -13.82 3.41
C PRO A 208 -22.20 -13.20 4.56
N SER A 209 -22.03 -13.70 5.78
CA SER A 209 -22.77 -13.25 6.98
C SER A 209 -21.82 -12.83 8.09
N GLY A 210 -20.59 -12.44 7.75
CA GLY A 210 -19.60 -12.00 8.72
C GLY A 210 -20.09 -10.81 9.53
N ASP A 211 -19.89 -10.88 10.84
CA ASP A 211 -20.13 -9.77 11.77
C ASP A 211 -18.86 -8.91 11.87
N PRO A 212 -18.89 -7.60 11.54
CA PRO A 212 -17.73 -6.71 11.66
C PRO A 212 -17.21 -6.53 13.10
N ALA A 213 -17.99 -6.89 14.12
CA ALA A 213 -17.52 -6.93 15.51
C ALA A 213 -16.58 -8.12 15.79
N ILE A 214 -16.63 -9.17 14.95
CA ILE A 214 -15.82 -10.39 15.09
C ILE A 214 -14.75 -10.45 14.01
N HIS A 215 -15.13 -10.12 12.78
CA HIS A 215 -14.31 -10.29 11.58
C HIS A 215 -13.91 -8.91 11.05
N PRO A 216 -12.62 -8.54 11.10
CA PRO A 216 -12.17 -7.17 10.88
C PRO A 216 -12.42 -6.61 9.47
N ASN A 217 -12.68 -7.48 8.49
CA ASN A 217 -12.95 -7.16 7.09
C ASN A 217 -14.37 -7.58 6.64
N ALA A 218 -15.27 -7.87 7.57
CA ALA A 218 -16.65 -8.22 7.23
C ALA A 218 -17.34 -7.13 6.43
N GLY A 219 -18.20 -7.55 5.50
CA GLY A 219 -18.91 -6.64 4.59
C GLY A 219 -18.08 -6.14 3.39
N PHE A 220 -16.79 -6.48 3.30
CA PHE A 220 -15.97 -6.10 2.15
C PHE A 220 -16.31 -6.92 0.90
N ILE A 221 -16.33 -8.26 1.01
CA ILE A 221 -16.53 -9.17 -0.12
C ILE A 221 -18.02 -9.39 -0.39
N ARG A 222 -18.43 -9.23 -1.66
CA ARG A 222 -19.79 -9.52 -2.15
C ARG A 222 -19.81 -10.74 -3.05
N ALA A 223 -20.87 -11.55 -2.95
CA ALA A 223 -21.01 -12.79 -3.73
C ALA A 223 -21.28 -12.51 -5.22
N ASP A 224 -21.97 -11.42 -5.53
CA ASP A 224 -22.43 -11.00 -6.85
C ASP A 224 -21.52 -9.97 -7.54
N ALA A 225 -20.31 -9.76 -7.01
CA ALA A 225 -19.34 -8.82 -7.56
C ALA A 225 -18.06 -9.51 -8.01
N ARG A 226 -17.43 -8.98 -9.07
CA ARG A 226 -16.02 -9.26 -9.38
C ARG A 226 -15.14 -8.73 -8.26
N THR A 227 -13.97 -9.34 -8.07
CA THR A 227 -13.00 -8.87 -7.08
C THR A 227 -11.88 -8.14 -7.80
N SER A 228 -11.51 -6.96 -7.31
CA SER A 228 -10.29 -6.31 -7.76
C SER A 228 -9.24 -6.19 -6.68
N ILE A 229 -7.99 -6.35 -7.10
CA ILE A 229 -6.80 -6.21 -6.29
C ILE A 229 -5.93 -5.16 -6.97
N ILE A 230 -5.65 -4.07 -6.28
CA ILE A 230 -4.65 -3.08 -6.68
C ILE A 230 -3.50 -3.16 -5.69
N MET A 231 -2.28 -3.35 -6.19
CA MET A 231 -1.05 -3.50 -5.41
C MET A 231 -0.12 -2.35 -5.74
N ILE A 232 0.48 -1.73 -4.73
CA ILE A 232 1.38 -0.59 -4.90
C ILE A 232 2.56 -0.82 -3.95
N SER A 233 3.74 -1.05 -4.50
CA SER A 233 4.94 -1.40 -3.72
C SER A 233 6.21 -1.07 -4.51
N ASP A 234 7.18 -0.44 -3.85
CA ASP A 234 8.52 -0.18 -4.36
C ASP A 234 9.50 -1.32 -4.05
N GLU A 235 9.01 -2.40 -3.46
CA GLU A 235 9.78 -3.57 -3.07
C GLU A 235 9.34 -4.85 -3.79
N ASN A 236 10.13 -5.91 -3.61
CA ASN A 236 9.73 -7.25 -4.03
C ASN A 236 8.88 -7.91 -2.95
N ASP A 237 7.91 -8.75 -3.34
CA ASP A 237 7.12 -9.50 -2.36
C ASP A 237 7.98 -10.55 -1.63
N CYS A 238 7.94 -10.54 -0.31
CA CYS A 238 8.64 -11.47 0.55
C CYS A 238 7.72 -12.51 1.19
N THR A 239 6.53 -12.77 0.66
CA THR A 239 5.58 -13.67 1.33
C THR A 239 6.20 -15.07 1.52
N HIS A 240 6.32 -15.50 2.78
CA HIS A 240 7.06 -16.70 3.19
C HIS A 240 6.37 -17.48 4.32
N ASP A 241 6.77 -18.73 4.54
CA ASP A 241 6.18 -19.68 5.49
C ASP A 241 6.65 -19.54 6.95
N GLY A 242 7.26 -18.40 7.29
CA GLY A 242 8.00 -18.18 8.54
C GLY A 242 9.49 -18.54 8.50
N GLY A 243 10.01 -19.14 7.42
CA GLY A 243 11.41 -19.55 7.31
C GLY A 243 12.42 -18.44 6.97
N VAL A 244 11.98 -17.22 6.65
CA VAL A 244 12.87 -16.06 6.43
C VAL A 244 13.14 -15.35 7.75
N ASN A 245 14.41 -15.02 8.00
CA ASN A 245 14.77 -14.13 9.11
C ASN A 245 14.50 -12.67 8.70
N GLU A 246 13.37 -12.13 9.13
CA GLU A 246 12.96 -10.73 8.88
C GLU A 246 13.87 -9.67 9.55
N ARG A 247 14.79 -10.07 10.44
CA ARG A 247 15.78 -9.18 11.08
C ARG A 247 17.20 -9.34 10.50
N THR A 248 17.30 -9.92 9.32
CA THR A 248 18.55 -10.09 8.58
C THR A 248 19.20 -8.74 8.27
N SER A 249 20.54 -8.71 8.28
CA SER A 249 21.31 -7.54 7.84
C SER A 249 21.19 -7.30 6.33
N CYS A 250 20.64 -8.25 5.58
CA CYS A 250 20.40 -8.11 4.14
C CYS A 250 19.23 -7.19 3.80
N GLY A 251 18.37 -6.84 4.77
CA GLY A 251 17.23 -5.95 4.55
C GLY A 251 16.38 -6.35 3.35
N VAL A 252 16.07 -5.37 2.50
CA VAL A 252 15.32 -5.50 1.23
C VAL A 252 15.84 -6.57 0.28
N ALA A 253 17.13 -6.91 0.35
CA ALA A 253 17.74 -7.89 -0.54
C ALA A 253 17.42 -9.33 -0.16
N GLU A 254 17.02 -9.61 1.09
CA GLU A 254 16.85 -10.98 1.58
C GLU A 254 15.91 -11.79 0.69
N CYS A 255 14.77 -11.22 0.35
CA CYS A 255 13.71 -11.90 -0.40
C CYS A 255 14.16 -12.22 -1.82
N THR A 256 14.84 -11.27 -2.45
CA THR A 256 15.47 -11.44 -3.76
C THR A 256 16.48 -12.60 -3.76
N PHE A 257 17.31 -12.73 -2.72
CA PHE A 257 18.20 -13.89 -2.60
C PHE A 257 17.45 -15.21 -2.43
N ARG A 258 16.36 -15.21 -1.66
CA ARG A 258 15.54 -16.41 -1.44
C ARG A 258 14.85 -16.89 -2.69
N GLU A 259 14.64 -16.04 -3.71
CA GLU A 259 14.14 -16.49 -5.02
C GLU A 259 15.11 -17.41 -5.78
N ASN A 260 16.38 -17.41 -5.40
CA ASN A 260 17.40 -18.25 -6.02
C ASN A 260 17.65 -19.56 -5.24
N ASP A 261 17.05 -19.71 -4.05
CA ASP A 261 17.21 -20.88 -3.20
C ASP A 261 16.29 -22.04 -3.66
N PRO A 262 16.81 -23.23 -4.00
CA PRO A 262 15.99 -24.40 -4.31
C PRO A 262 15.06 -24.84 -3.16
N ASN A 263 15.43 -24.52 -1.92
CA ASN A 263 14.63 -24.78 -0.71
C ASN A 263 14.07 -23.47 -0.14
N SER A 264 13.73 -22.53 -1.01
CA SER A 264 13.23 -21.21 -0.62
C SER A 264 12.06 -21.33 0.37
N PRO A 265 12.08 -20.57 1.48
CA PRO A 265 10.93 -20.42 2.36
C PRO A 265 9.84 -19.51 1.77
N LEU A 266 10.11 -18.86 0.62
CA LEU A 266 9.10 -18.03 -0.04
C LEU A 266 7.96 -18.89 -0.56
N ILE A 267 6.73 -18.46 -0.26
CA ILE A 267 5.55 -19.14 -0.77
C ILE A 267 5.49 -18.91 -2.29
N PRO A 268 5.34 -19.97 -3.11
CA PRO A 268 5.22 -19.81 -4.56
C PRO A 268 4.02 -18.95 -4.96
N VAL A 269 4.20 -18.04 -5.92
CA VAL A 269 3.13 -17.15 -6.43
C VAL A 269 1.91 -17.92 -6.96
N ALA A 270 2.11 -19.13 -7.48
CA ALA A 270 1.02 -20.00 -7.92
C ALA A 270 0.18 -20.54 -6.75
N LYS A 271 0.82 -20.84 -5.62
CA LYS A 271 0.12 -21.21 -4.40
C LYS A 271 -0.68 -20.02 -3.86
N LEU A 272 -0.08 -18.82 -3.82
CA LEU A 272 -0.77 -17.61 -3.37
C LEU A 272 -2.00 -17.29 -4.23
N LYS A 273 -1.94 -17.51 -5.55
CA LYS A 273 -3.11 -17.42 -6.42
C LYS A 273 -4.18 -18.44 -6.04
N SER A 274 -3.81 -19.71 -5.81
CA SER A 274 -4.77 -20.74 -5.43
C SER A 274 -5.45 -20.38 -4.11
N ASP A 275 -4.65 -20.04 -3.09
CA ASP A 275 -5.15 -19.65 -1.77
C ASP A 275 -6.07 -18.42 -1.86
N LEU A 276 -5.73 -17.44 -2.71
CA LEU A 276 -6.58 -16.28 -2.96
C LEU A 276 -7.95 -16.68 -3.52
N LEU A 277 -7.99 -17.52 -4.55
CA LEU A 277 -9.24 -17.95 -5.18
C LEU A 277 -10.10 -18.79 -4.24
N ASP A 278 -9.48 -19.67 -3.44
CA ASP A 278 -10.14 -20.49 -2.43
C ASP A 278 -10.73 -19.62 -1.31
N ASN A 279 -9.95 -18.64 -0.81
CA ASN A 279 -10.41 -17.68 0.18
C ASN A 279 -11.55 -16.82 -0.34
N LEU A 280 -11.48 -16.37 -1.60
CA LEU A 280 -12.56 -15.62 -2.24
C LEU A 280 -13.82 -16.48 -2.38
N ALA A 281 -13.71 -17.74 -2.79
CA ALA A 281 -14.84 -18.65 -2.91
C ALA A 281 -15.53 -18.85 -1.55
N ALA A 282 -14.75 -19.16 -0.51
CA ALA A 282 -15.26 -19.30 0.85
C ALA A 282 -15.90 -18.00 1.37
N SER A 283 -15.22 -16.86 1.20
CA SER A 283 -15.73 -15.56 1.64
C SER A 283 -16.99 -15.11 0.91
N LYS A 284 -17.14 -15.49 -0.37
CA LYS A 284 -18.36 -15.24 -1.17
C LYS A 284 -19.46 -16.26 -0.92
N GLY A 285 -19.19 -17.37 -0.23
CA GLY A 285 -20.14 -18.48 -0.10
C GLY A 285 -20.38 -19.22 -1.42
N LEU A 286 -19.38 -19.21 -2.31
CA LEU A 286 -19.43 -19.86 -3.62
C LEU A 286 -18.59 -21.15 -3.61
N PRO A 287 -18.93 -22.16 -4.43
CA PRO A 287 -18.13 -23.37 -4.54
C PRO A 287 -16.78 -23.15 -5.21
N ARG A 288 -16.65 -22.08 -6.03
CA ARG A 288 -15.42 -21.67 -6.70
C ARG A 288 -15.54 -20.22 -7.20
N VAL A 289 -14.40 -19.59 -7.46
CA VAL A 289 -14.28 -18.29 -8.15
C VAL A 289 -13.41 -18.49 -9.39
N SER A 290 -13.86 -18.00 -10.56
CA SER A 290 -13.03 -18.04 -11.77
C SER A 290 -11.92 -16.99 -11.70
N PRO A 291 -10.71 -17.25 -12.23
CA PRO A 291 -9.72 -16.20 -12.46
C PRO A 291 -10.25 -15.04 -13.31
N ASP A 292 -11.22 -15.27 -14.20
CA ASP A 292 -11.89 -14.21 -14.98
C ASP A 292 -12.70 -13.23 -14.11
N ASP A 293 -13.14 -13.67 -12.93
CA ASP A 293 -13.87 -12.83 -11.97
C ASP A 293 -12.94 -11.97 -11.10
N VAL A 294 -11.63 -12.05 -11.32
CA VAL A 294 -10.61 -11.31 -10.59
C VAL A 294 -9.82 -10.39 -11.52
N ILE A 295 -9.79 -9.10 -11.19
CA ILE A 295 -8.98 -8.09 -11.90
C ILE A 295 -7.81 -7.71 -11.00
N VAL A 296 -6.59 -7.86 -11.50
CA VAL A 296 -5.38 -7.58 -10.71
C VAL A 296 -4.56 -6.46 -11.36
N ALA A 297 -4.48 -5.31 -10.70
CA ALA A 297 -3.59 -4.22 -11.07
C ALA A 297 -2.40 -4.17 -10.11
N SER A 298 -1.22 -3.85 -10.64
CA SER A 298 -0.02 -3.65 -9.82
C SER A 298 0.80 -2.48 -10.33
N ILE A 299 1.08 -1.53 -9.45
CA ILE A 299 2.07 -0.48 -9.64
C ILE A 299 3.28 -0.91 -8.81
N HIS A 300 4.24 -1.57 -9.44
CA HIS A 300 5.44 -2.13 -8.78
C HIS A 300 6.72 -1.73 -9.50
N GLY A 301 7.88 -2.00 -8.89
CA GLY A 301 9.19 -1.81 -9.54
C GLY A 301 9.38 -2.74 -10.75
N PRO A 302 10.09 -2.31 -11.82
CA PRO A 302 10.36 -3.16 -12.98
C PRO A 302 10.93 -4.53 -12.62
N ASP A 303 10.57 -5.56 -13.39
CA ASP A 303 11.19 -6.88 -13.26
C ASP A 303 12.69 -6.78 -13.58
N GLN A 304 13.48 -6.93 -12.52
CA GLN A 304 14.94 -7.02 -12.60
C GLN A 304 15.40 -8.11 -11.63
N ARG A 305 15.02 -9.36 -11.92
CA ARG A 305 15.44 -10.51 -11.11
C ARG A 305 16.96 -10.56 -10.95
N TYR A 306 17.41 -10.57 -9.70
CA TYR A 306 18.82 -10.68 -9.34
C TYR A 306 19.16 -12.14 -9.02
N THR A 307 20.18 -12.68 -9.67
CA THR A 307 20.43 -14.14 -9.74
C THR A 307 21.63 -14.60 -8.93
N GLU A 308 22.32 -13.69 -8.25
CA GLU A 308 23.47 -14.05 -7.44
C GLU A 308 23.05 -14.75 -6.14
N ALA A 309 23.97 -15.56 -5.61
CA ALA A 309 23.74 -16.29 -4.37
C ALA A 309 23.73 -15.33 -3.17
N ARG A 310 22.96 -15.69 -2.14
CA ARG A 310 22.98 -14.97 -0.86
C ARG A 310 24.40 -14.97 -0.27
N PRO A 311 24.99 -13.81 0.06
CA PRO A 311 26.26 -13.78 0.78
C PRO A 311 26.09 -14.38 2.19
N ALA A 312 27.21 -14.79 2.81
CA ALA A 312 27.20 -15.29 4.18
C ALA A 312 26.71 -14.20 5.15
N GLU A 313 27.21 -12.98 4.97
CA GLU A 313 26.82 -11.78 5.69
C GLU A 313 26.59 -10.65 4.68
N CYS A 314 25.51 -9.89 4.85
CA CYS A 314 25.31 -8.64 4.12
C CYS A 314 25.97 -7.53 4.92
N ASP A 315 27.07 -6.98 4.39
CA ASP A 315 27.76 -5.82 4.95
C ASP A 315 27.19 -4.51 4.37
N ALA A 316 27.63 -3.37 4.91
CA ALA A 316 27.12 -2.04 4.51
C ALA A 316 27.36 -1.67 3.03
N GLY A 317 28.02 -2.53 2.24
CA GLY A 317 28.24 -2.34 0.80
C GLY A 317 27.40 -3.25 -0.10
N TRP A 318 26.67 -4.21 0.47
CA TRP A 318 25.85 -5.14 -0.31
C TRP A 318 24.53 -4.51 -0.73
N ASN A 319 24.44 -4.10 -1.99
CA ASN A 319 23.23 -3.54 -2.58
C ASN A 319 22.80 -4.36 -3.78
N ILE A 320 21.56 -4.88 -3.75
CA ILE A 320 20.90 -5.29 -4.98
C ILE A 320 20.62 -4.05 -5.84
N PRO A 321 20.66 -4.17 -7.18
CA PRO A 321 20.35 -3.04 -8.05
C PRO A 321 18.94 -2.51 -7.81
N VAL A 322 18.80 -1.18 -7.78
CA VAL A 322 17.49 -0.53 -7.93
C VAL A 322 16.96 -0.79 -9.34
N SER A 323 15.67 -1.04 -9.46
CA SER A 323 14.99 -1.29 -10.73
C SER A 323 14.54 -0.01 -11.41
N CYS A 324 14.21 1.01 -10.62
CA CYS A 324 13.98 2.38 -11.10
C CYS A 324 14.26 3.40 -9.99
N ALA A 325 14.52 4.64 -10.40
CA ALA A 325 14.67 5.78 -9.50
C ALA A 325 14.21 7.05 -10.19
N SER A 326 13.44 7.88 -9.49
CA SER A 326 12.99 9.19 -9.95
C SER A 326 12.73 10.12 -8.75
N THR A 327 12.27 11.34 -9.00
CA THR A 327 11.77 12.23 -7.93
C THR A 327 10.51 11.71 -7.24
N ARG A 328 9.90 10.66 -7.80
CA ARG A 328 8.67 10.02 -7.29
C ARG A 328 8.94 8.82 -6.40
N GLY A 329 10.22 8.49 -6.16
CA GLY A 329 10.66 7.39 -5.33
C GLY A 329 11.67 6.48 -6.03
N VAL A 330 12.13 5.49 -5.31
CA VAL A 330 13.16 4.52 -5.71
C VAL A 330 12.62 3.14 -5.42
N ALA A 331 12.73 2.23 -6.39
CA ALA A 331 12.21 0.88 -6.22
C ALA A 331 13.25 -0.19 -6.52
N TYR A 332 13.05 -1.33 -5.89
CA TYR A 332 13.71 -2.59 -6.19
C TYR A 332 12.87 -3.43 -7.16
N SER A 333 13.37 -4.60 -7.53
CA SER A 333 12.67 -5.48 -8.49
C SER A 333 11.30 -5.89 -7.95
N GLY A 334 10.24 -5.68 -8.72
CA GLY A 334 8.90 -6.20 -8.39
C GLY A 334 8.60 -7.55 -9.05
N HIS A 335 9.63 -8.35 -9.35
CA HIS A 335 9.53 -9.64 -10.06
C HIS A 335 8.41 -10.56 -9.56
N ARG A 336 8.20 -10.66 -8.25
CA ARG A 336 7.13 -11.53 -7.70
C ARG A 336 5.73 -10.96 -7.90
N TYR A 337 5.58 -9.64 -7.89
CA TYR A 337 4.31 -9.00 -8.26
C TYR A 337 4.00 -9.20 -9.74
N ASP A 338 4.98 -9.01 -10.64
CA ASP A 338 4.85 -9.35 -12.07
C ASP A 338 4.40 -10.80 -12.27
N ALA A 339 5.14 -11.74 -11.67
CA ALA A 339 4.84 -13.17 -11.75
C ALA A 339 3.46 -13.54 -11.16
N PHE A 340 2.98 -12.80 -10.17
CA PHE A 340 1.65 -13.00 -9.61
C PHE A 340 0.55 -12.49 -10.55
N ILE A 341 0.64 -11.26 -11.06
CA ILE A 341 -0.44 -10.67 -11.85
C ILE A 341 -0.63 -11.37 -13.20
N ARG A 342 0.46 -11.83 -13.83
CA ARG A 342 0.40 -12.57 -15.10
C ARG A 342 -0.35 -13.90 -15.03
N GLN A 343 -0.67 -14.38 -13.83
CA GLN A 343 -1.49 -15.57 -13.67
C GLN A 343 -2.99 -15.29 -13.81
N PHE A 344 -3.41 -14.03 -13.92
CA PHE A 344 -4.81 -13.63 -14.09
C PHE A 344 -5.07 -13.16 -15.51
N PRO A 345 -6.21 -13.52 -16.13
CA PRO A 345 -6.53 -13.10 -17.50
C PRO A 345 -6.78 -11.59 -17.61
N HIS A 346 -7.27 -10.96 -16.54
CA HIS A 346 -7.49 -9.52 -16.47
C HIS A 346 -6.48 -8.89 -15.52
N HIS A 347 -5.37 -8.41 -16.06
CA HIS A 347 -4.34 -7.75 -15.26
C HIS A 347 -3.86 -6.45 -15.91
N PHE A 348 -3.38 -5.55 -15.06
CA PHE A 348 -2.69 -4.32 -15.46
C PHE A 348 -1.38 -4.18 -14.68
N PRO A 349 -0.26 -3.82 -15.32
CA PRO A 349 -0.11 -3.57 -16.76
C PRO A 349 -0.23 -4.84 -17.58
N GLU A 350 -0.57 -4.71 -18.86
CA GLU A 350 -0.58 -5.85 -19.76
C GLU A 350 0.84 -6.38 -19.98
N ALA A 351 0.99 -7.70 -20.06
CA ALA A 351 2.26 -8.34 -20.36
C ALA A 351 2.77 -7.99 -21.76
N VAL A 352 4.10 -7.86 -21.90
CA VAL A 352 4.74 -7.69 -23.21
C VAL A 352 4.70 -9.02 -23.97
N GLY A 353 3.58 -9.27 -24.64
CA GLY A 353 3.31 -10.56 -25.30
C GLY A 353 2.91 -11.68 -24.33
N PRO A 354 2.65 -12.90 -24.83
CA PRO A 354 2.02 -13.97 -24.03
C PRO A 354 2.82 -14.48 -22.82
N SER A 355 4.13 -14.20 -22.77
CA SER A 355 5.04 -14.70 -21.73
C SER A 355 6.07 -13.67 -21.26
N GLY A 356 5.96 -12.41 -21.71
CA GLY A 356 6.88 -11.35 -21.28
C GLY A 356 6.50 -10.80 -19.91
N PRO A 357 7.43 -10.11 -19.24
CA PRO A 357 7.11 -9.38 -18.02
C PRO A 357 6.11 -8.25 -18.32
N VAL A 358 5.38 -7.83 -17.30
CA VAL A 358 4.60 -6.60 -17.32
C VAL A 358 5.50 -5.39 -17.05
N ALA A 359 5.04 -4.18 -17.38
CA ALA A 359 5.76 -2.96 -17.03
C ALA A 359 5.77 -2.75 -15.50
N GLY A 360 6.92 -2.36 -14.95
CA GLY A 360 6.98 -1.76 -13.61
C GLY A 360 6.75 -0.26 -13.70
N LEU A 361 5.86 0.28 -12.86
CA LEU A 361 5.30 1.62 -13.00
C LEU A 361 5.40 2.48 -11.72
N ILE A 362 6.02 1.97 -10.66
CA ILE A 362 6.10 2.65 -9.35
C ILE A 362 6.80 4.01 -9.42
N CYS A 363 7.82 4.16 -10.27
CA CYS A 363 8.53 5.43 -10.48
C CYS A 363 7.84 6.36 -11.50
N GLU A 364 6.69 5.98 -12.06
CA GLU A 364 5.95 6.76 -13.06
C GLU A 364 4.91 7.68 -12.41
N ASP A 365 4.28 8.54 -13.22
CA ASP A 365 3.15 9.36 -12.77
C ASP A 365 1.88 8.50 -12.59
N PHE A 366 1.30 8.50 -11.39
CA PHE A 366 0.12 7.70 -11.08
C PHE A 366 -1.17 8.23 -11.71
N ALA A 367 -1.23 9.51 -12.10
CA ALA A 367 -2.44 10.11 -12.67
C ALA A 367 -3.02 9.33 -13.89
N PRO A 368 -2.25 9.09 -14.97
CA PRO A 368 -2.74 8.30 -16.11
C PRO A 368 -2.95 6.82 -15.75
N LEU A 369 -2.20 6.28 -14.79
CA LEU A 369 -2.30 4.88 -14.39
C LEU A 369 -3.60 4.60 -13.66
N LEU A 370 -3.98 5.44 -12.70
CA LEU A 370 -5.22 5.30 -11.95
C LEU A 370 -6.45 5.43 -12.84
N THR A 371 -6.40 6.32 -13.84
CA THR A 371 -7.45 6.41 -14.87
C THR A 371 -7.53 5.10 -15.66
N THR A 372 -6.40 4.56 -16.10
CA THR A 372 -6.35 3.32 -16.88
C THR A 372 -6.83 2.11 -16.07
N ILE A 373 -6.39 1.99 -14.82
CA ILE A 373 -6.83 0.93 -13.91
C ILE A 373 -8.35 1.03 -13.69
N ALA A 374 -8.88 2.24 -13.45
CA ALA A 374 -10.31 2.42 -13.24
C ALA A 374 -11.15 1.97 -14.46
N GLN A 375 -10.63 2.16 -15.68
CA GLN A 375 -11.30 1.73 -16.90
C GLN A 375 -11.41 0.20 -17.04
N PHE A 376 -10.60 -0.60 -16.33
CA PHE A 376 -10.79 -2.06 -16.31
C PHE A 376 -12.10 -2.47 -15.64
N TYR A 377 -12.69 -1.60 -14.81
CA TYR A 377 -13.95 -1.86 -14.13
C TYR A 377 -15.18 -1.41 -14.90
N ASP A 378 -15.01 -0.74 -16.04
CA ASP A 378 -16.13 -0.30 -16.85
C ASP A 378 -16.84 -1.52 -17.46
N PRO A 379 -18.09 -1.85 -17.03
CA PRO A 379 -18.79 -3.02 -17.54
C PRO A 379 -19.07 -2.91 -19.04
N ARG A 380 -19.14 -1.69 -19.59
CA ARG A 380 -19.39 -1.44 -21.01
C ARG A 380 -18.21 -1.87 -21.90
N LYS A 381 -17.00 -1.97 -21.34
CA LYS A 381 -15.80 -2.39 -22.07
C LYS A 381 -15.63 -3.91 -22.18
N HIS A 382 -16.35 -4.68 -21.36
CA HIS A 382 -16.23 -6.15 -21.30
C HIS A 382 -17.47 -6.89 -21.80
N CYS A 383 -18.55 -6.18 -22.13
CA CYS A 383 -19.63 -6.72 -22.94
C CYS A 383 -19.21 -6.68 -24.42
N GLY A 384 -18.88 -7.84 -24.99
CA GLY A 384 -18.83 -8.00 -26.44
C GLY A 384 -20.19 -7.66 -27.09
N PRO A 385 -20.21 -7.36 -28.40
CA PRO A 385 -21.44 -7.01 -29.12
C PRO A 385 -22.54 -8.07 -29.04
#